data_AF-A0A0Q6FSL8-F1
#
_entry.id   AF-A0A0Q6FSL8-F1
#
_cell.length_a   1.000
_cell.length_b   1.000
_cell.length_c   1.000
_cell.angle_alpha   90.00
_cell.angle_beta   90.00
_cell.angle_gamma   90.00
#
_symmetry.space_group_name_H-M   'P 1'
#
loop_
_entity.id
_entity.type
_entity.pdbx_description
1 polymer ?
#
loop_
_entity_poly.entity_id
_entity_poly.type
_entity_poly.pdbx_seq_one_letter_code
_entity_poly.pdbx_strand_id
1 'polypeptide(L)' 'MIEENLYRIVEVSLKRGTDRRDVGIMTVRQALELPDVPSLEYTHPERNSRAGVRFLTRDQLQAYACS' A
#
# COMPACT_ATOMS: atom_id res chain seq x y z
N MET A 1 12.98 2.02 9.39
CA MET A 1 11.51 2.08 9.26
C MET A 1 10.95 2.66 10.56
N ILE A 2 10.06 3.65 10.47
CA ILE A 2 9.40 4.24 11.63
C ILE A 2 8.26 3.31 12.06
N GLU A 3 8.24 2.91 13.33
CA GLU A 3 7.24 1.96 13.84
C GLU A 3 5.81 2.46 13.65
N GLU A 4 5.54 3.75 13.88
CA GLU A 4 4.22 4.33 13.64
C GLU A 4 3.75 4.18 12.19
N ASN A 5 4.66 4.30 11.21
CA ASN A 5 4.33 4.18 9.79
C ASN A 5 4.05 2.72 9.40
N LEU A 6 4.68 1.75 10.07
CA LEU A 6 4.47 0.32 9.85
C LEU A 6 3.09 -0.18 10.30
N TYR A 7 2.51 0.43 11.34
CA TYR A 7 1.19 0.07 11.86
C TYR A 7 0.03 0.84 11.20
N ARG A 8 0.32 1.72 10.23
CA ARG A 8 -0.71 2.38 9.43
C ARG A 8 -1.46 1.36 8.59
N ILE A 9 -2.75 1.62 8.38
CA ILE A 9 -3.62 0.77 7.60
C ILE A 9 -3.57 1.17 6.13
N VAL A 10 -3.41 0.19 5.26
CA VAL A 10 -3.48 0.31 3.80
C VAL A 10 -4.40 -0.75 3.23
N GLU A 11 -5.12 -0.39 2.18
CA GLU A 11 -5.81 -1.34 1.32
C GLU A 11 -4.84 -1.78 0.23
N VAL A 12 -4.79 -3.09 0.02
CA VAL A 12 -4.00 -3.74 -1.01
C VAL A 12 -4.94 -4.21 -2.10
N SER A 13 -4.63 -3.87 -3.34
CA SER A 13 -5.37 -4.36 -4.50
C SER A 13 -4.40 -4.89 -5.55
N LEU A 14 -4.84 -5.91 -6.27
CA LEU A 14 -4.11 -6.50 -7.37
C LEU A 14 -4.65 -5.94 -8.68
N LYS A 15 -3.78 -5.33 -9.48
CA LYS A 15 -4.09 -4.86 -10.82
C LYS A 15 -3.73 -5.90 -11.87
N ARG A 16 -4.73 -6.38 -12.60
CA ARG A 16 -4.57 -7.34 -13.71
C ARG A 16 -5.22 -6.77 -14.98
N GLY A 17 -4.44 -6.06 -15.78
CA GLY A 17 -4.94 -5.38 -16.98
C GLY A 17 -5.82 -4.18 -16.62
N THR A 18 -7.06 -4.16 -17.10
CA THR A 18 -8.09 -3.17 -16.74
C THR A 18 -8.80 -3.47 -15.42
N ASP A 19 -8.67 -4.69 -14.92
CA ASP A 19 -9.34 -5.14 -13.70
C ASP A 19 -8.48 -4.91 -12.47
N ARG A 20 -9.13 -4.43 -11.41
CA ARG A 20 -8.55 -4.22 -10.09
C ARG A 20 -9.33 -5.05 -9.09
N ARG A 21 -8.62 -5.89 -8.34
CA ARG A 21 -9.22 -6.77 -7.33
C ARG A 21 -8.65 -6.42 -5.97
N ASP A 22 -9.50 -6.01 -5.05
CA ASP A 22 -9.09 -5.78 -3.67
C ASP A 22 -8.69 -7.10 -3.02
N VAL A 23 -7.45 -7.14 -2.53
CA VAL A 23 -6.87 -8.27 -1.80
C VAL A 23 -7.29 -8.21 -0.35
N GLY A 24 -7.29 -7.00 0.23
CA GLY A 24 -7.74 -6.77 1.59
C GLY A 24 -7.08 -5.56 2.24
N ILE A 25 -7.53 -5.26 3.45
CA ILE A 25 -7.01 -4.18 4.28
C ILE A 25 -6.03 -4.79 5.29
N MET A 26 -4.82 -4.24 5.36
CA MET A 26 -3.78 -4.71 6.27
C MET A 26 -2.84 -3.56 6.68
N THR A 27 -1.91 -3.83 7.58
CA THR A 27 -0.90 -2.84 7.96
C THR A 27 0.15 -2.66 6.86
N VAL A 28 0.84 -1.51 6.84
CA VAL A 28 2.00 -1.27 5.97
C VAL A 28 3.04 -2.38 6.12
N ARG A 29 3.27 -2.84 7.35
CA ARG A 29 4.14 -3.98 7.62
C ARG A 29 3.68 -5.24 6.89
N GLN A 30 2.42 -5.64 7.09
CA GLN A 30 1.88 -6.84 6.44
C GLN A 30 1.90 -6.74 4.92
N ALA A 31 1.61 -5.55 4.38
CA ALA A 31 1.69 -5.28 2.94
C ALA A 31 3.13 -5.43 2.41
N LEU A 32 4.14 -5.00 3.17
CA LEU A 32 5.55 -5.20 2.84
C LEU A 32 6.05 -6.63 3.07
N GLU A 33 5.30 -7.46 3.81
CA GLU A 33 5.57 -8.89 4.00
C GLU A 33 4.93 -9.77 2.90
N LEU A 34 4.03 -9.21 2.07
CA LEU A 34 3.44 -9.92 0.93
C LEU A 34 4.52 -10.33 -0.09
N PRO A 35 4.29 -11.40 -0.88
CA PRO A 35 5.17 -11.75 -1.98
C PRO A 35 5.36 -10.57 -2.94
N ASP A 36 6.55 -10.47 -3.53
CA ASP A 36 6.88 -9.38 -4.45
C ASP A 36 6.19 -9.59 -5.81
N VAL A 37 4.95 -9.12 -5.87
CA VAL A 37 4.11 -9.20 -7.06
C VAL A 37 4.00 -7.79 -7.65
N PRO A 38 4.48 -7.56 -8.89
CA PRO A 38 4.53 -6.22 -9.50
C PRO A 38 3.15 -5.60 -9.77
N SER A 39 2.10 -6.43 -9.67
CA SER A 39 0.70 -6.03 -9.84
C SER A 39 0.05 -5.48 -8.56
N LEU A 40 0.76 -5.48 -7.41
CA LEU A 40 0.19 -4.99 -6.16
C LEU A 40 0.24 -3.46 -6.09
N GLU A 41 -0.92 -2.90 -5.77
CA GLU A 41 -1.15 -1.48 -5.57
C GLU A 41 -1.63 -1.26 -4.13
N TYR A 42 -1.13 -0.21 -3.50
CA TYR A 42 -1.42 0.10 -2.10
C TYR A 42 -2.07 1.48 -1.99
N THR A 43 -3.08 1.65 -1.15
CA THR A 43 -3.59 3.00 -0.86
C THR A 43 -2.61 3.78 -0.01
N HIS A 44 -2.63 5.12 -0.13
CA HIS A 44 -1.80 5.95 0.72
C HIS A 44 -2.19 5.80 2.20
N PRO A 45 -1.26 5.46 3.11
CA PRO A 45 -1.53 5.28 4.55
C PRO A 45 -1.91 6.57 5.29
N GLU A 46 -1.85 7.73 4.63
CA GLU A 46 -2.24 9.01 5.21
C GLU A 46 -3.74 9.22 4.98
N ARG A 47 -4.48 9.26 6.09
CA ARG A 47 -5.94 9.27 6.16
C ARG A 47 -6.61 10.54 5.62
N ASN A 48 -5.88 11.42 4.93
CA ASN A 48 -6.35 12.78 4.63
C ASN A 48 -5.93 13.36 3.27
N SER A 49 -5.37 12.55 2.37
CA SER A 49 -5.13 13.03 1.00
C SER A 49 -6.47 13.09 0.26
N ARG A 50 -7.17 14.23 0.39
CA ARG A 50 -8.22 14.73 -0.52
C ARG A 50 -7.77 14.82 -2.00
N ALA A 51 -6.61 14.25 -2.35
CA ALA A 51 -5.94 14.35 -3.63
C ALA A 51 -6.02 13.02 -4.37
N GLY A 52 -7.23 12.57 -4.68
CA GLY A 52 -7.48 11.43 -5.55
C GLY A 52 -7.05 10.09 -4.94
N VAL A 53 -7.62 9.01 -5.46
CA VAL A 53 -7.23 7.66 -5.08
C VAL A 53 -5.84 7.39 -5.69
N ARG A 54 -4.78 7.85 -5.02
CA ARG A 54 -3.41 7.62 -5.47
C ARG A 54 -2.92 6.30 -4.92
N PHE A 55 -2.75 5.34 -5.81
CA PHE A 55 -2.14 4.07 -5.48
C PHE A 55 -0.61 4.19 -5.50
N LEU A 56 0.00 3.61 -4.48
CA LEU A 56 1.44 3.51 -4.30
C LEU A 56 1.90 2.14 -4.80
N THR A 57 3.11 2.09 -5.33
CA THR A 57 3.84 0.84 -5.56
C THR A 57 4.48 0.34 -4.26
N ARG A 58 4.98 -0.89 -4.26
CA ARG A 58 5.70 -1.45 -3.12
C ARG A 58 6.89 -0.57 -2.69
N ASP A 59 7.68 -0.08 -3.65
CA ASP A 59 8.81 0.80 -3.38
C ASP A 59 8.39 2.11 -2.69
N GLN A 60 7.27 2.70 -3.13
CA GLN A 60 6.75 3.92 -2.53
C GLN A 60 6.21 3.66 -1.12
N LEU A 61 5.57 2.51 -0.90
CA LEU A 61 5.11 2.09 0.42
C LEU A 61 6.29 1.85 1.36
N GLN A 62 7.37 1.24 0.86
CA GLN A 62 8.60 1.02 1.61
C GLN A 62 9.31 2.33 1.95
N ALA A 63 9.35 3.26 0.99
CA ALA A 63 9.87 4.60 1.21
C ALA A 63 9.08 5.35 2.29
N TYR A 64 7.74 5.25 2.28
CA TYR A 64 6.89 5.78 3.34
C TYR A 64 7.19 5.15 4.70
N ALA A 65 7.38 3.84 4.76
CA ALA A 65 7.72 3.15 6.00
C ALA A 65 9.10 3.55 6.54
N CYS A 66 10.02 4.01 5.68
CA CYS A 66 11.37 4.44 6.04
C CYS A 66 11.53 5.94 6.29
N SER A 67 10.63 6.77 5.75
CA SER A 67 10.52 8.19 6.06
C SER A 67 9.95 8.41 7.46
#